data_AF-A0A1I6BL63-F1
#
_entry.id   AF-A0A1I6BL63-F1
#
_cell.length_a   1.000
_cell.length_b   1.000
_cell.length_c   1.000
_cell.angle_alpha   90.00
_cell.angle_beta   90.00
_cell.angle_gamma   90.00
#
_symmetry.space_group_name_H-M   'P 1'
#
loop_
_entity.id
_entity.type
_entity.pdbx_description
1 polymer ?
#
loop_
_entity_poly.entity_id
_entity_poly.type
_entity_poly.pdbx_seq_one_letter_code
_entity_poly.pdbx_strand_id
1 'polypeptide(L)' 'MNTKNIENREEFISFIDELKKDLFANKTEWENLTLEDYLEAIKGWMEDTNSLPSNPNWSTFAEILMSGKFYE' A
#
# COMPACT_ATOMS: atom_id res chain seq x y z
N MET A 1 3.44 -0.24 -9.68
CA MET A 1 2.85 1.07 -9.35
C MET A 1 3.89 1.93 -8.65
N ASN A 2 3.83 3.25 -8.84
CA ASN A 2 4.75 4.18 -8.16
C ASN A 2 4.03 4.80 -6.96
N THR A 3 4.64 4.73 -5.78
CA THR A 3 4.15 5.37 -4.55
C THR A 3 4.74 6.78 -4.34
N LYS A 4 5.80 7.13 -5.08
CA LYS A 4 6.47 8.44 -5.00
C LYS A 4 5.71 9.48 -5.81
N ASN A 5 5.68 10.71 -5.28
CA ASN A 5 5.08 11.90 -5.90
C ASN A 5 3.55 11.83 -6.01
N ILE A 6 2.88 11.30 -4.99
CA ILE A 6 1.43 11.46 -4.83
C ILE A 6 1.26 12.69 -3.96
N GLU A 7 0.84 13.79 -4.57
CA GLU A 7 0.88 15.12 -3.95
C GLU A 7 -0.49 15.58 -3.47
N ASN A 8 -1.57 15.02 -4.02
CA ASN A 8 -2.94 15.47 -3.77
C ASN A 8 -3.95 14.31 -3.64
N ARG A 9 -5.18 14.68 -3.28
CA ARG A 9 -6.27 13.73 -3.03
C ARG A 9 -6.64 12.94 -4.28
N GLU A 10 -6.67 13.61 -5.43
CA GLU A 10 -7.08 13.03 -6.71
C GLU A 10 -6.09 11.96 -7.20
N GLU A 11 -4.79 12.22 -7.04
CA GLU A 11 -3.73 11.24 -7.32
C GLU A 11 -3.80 10.04 -6.37
N PHE A 12 -4.05 10.28 -5.08
CA PHE A 12 -4.19 9.19 -4.11
C PHE A 12 -5.42 8.31 -4.39
N ILE A 13 -6.55 8.90 -4.79
CA ILE A 13 -7.74 8.16 -5.23
C ILE A 13 -7.41 7.31 -6.47
N SER A 14 -6.67 7.87 -7.42
CA SER A 14 -6.23 7.15 -8.63
C SER A 14 -5.33 5.97 -8.26
N PHE A 15 -4.39 6.17 -7.34
CA PHE A 15 -3.52 5.11 -6.82
C PHE A 15 -4.32 3.96 -6.18
N ILE A 16 -5.33 4.25 -5.36
CA ILE A 16 -6.16 3.21 -4.74
C ILE A 16 -6.89 2.38 -5.81
N ASP A 17 -7.42 3.02 -6.85
CA ASP A 17 -8.09 2.31 -7.93
C ASP A 17 -7.11 1.45 -8.75
N GLU A 18 -5.89 1.94 -8.97
CA GLU A 18 -4.80 1.15 -9.56
C GLU A 18 -4.42 -0.05 -8.70
N LEU A 19 -4.29 0.13 -7.37
CA LEU A 19 -3.91 -0.96 -6.45
C LEU A 19 -4.95 -2.08 -6.47
N LYS A 20 -6.22 -1.70 -6.45
CA LYS A 20 -7.33 -2.64 -6.56
C LYS A 20 -7.31 -3.37 -7.92
N LYS A 21 -7.09 -2.66 -9.03
CA LYS A 21 -6.98 -3.28 -10.36
C LYS A 21 -5.80 -4.24 -10.43
N ASP A 22 -4.67 -3.89 -9.84
CA ASP A 22 -3.48 -4.74 -9.75
C ASP A 22 -3.76 -6.04 -8.99
N LEU A 23 -4.47 -5.98 -7.85
CA LEU A 23 -4.92 -7.20 -7.15
C LEU A 23 -5.74 -8.11 -8.05
N PHE A 24 -6.67 -7.57 -8.85
CA PHE A 24 -7.49 -8.40 -9.73
C PHE A 24 -6.71 -8.99 -10.91
N ALA A 25 -5.80 -8.23 -11.52
CA ALA A 25 -5.05 -8.63 -12.69
C ALA A 25 -3.86 -9.55 -12.37
N ASN A 26 -3.21 -9.32 -11.22
CA ASN A 26 -1.92 -9.90 -10.87
C ASN A 26 -1.96 -10.68 -9.55
N LYS A 27 -3.06 -11.40 -9.26
CA LYS A 27 -3.24 -12.14 -7.98
C LYS A 27 -2.05 -13.01 -7.59
N THR A 28 -1.39 -13.65 -8.55
CA THR A 28 -0.24 -14.53 -8.27
C THR A 28 1.01 -13.79 -7.79
N GLU A 29 1.03 -12.46 -7.89
CA GLU A 29 2.11 -11.59 -7.40
C GLU A 29 1.83 -11.00 -6.01
N TRP A 30 0.68 -11.31 -5.42
CA TRP A 30 0.28 -10.83 -4.10
C TRP A 30 0.52 -11.92 -3.07
N GLU A 31 1.23 -11.57 -1.99
CA GLU A 31 1.39 -12.46 -0.84
C GLU A 31 0.07 -12.63 -0.09
N ASN A 32 -0.68 -11.52 0.07
CA ASN A 32 -1.88 -11.46 0.87
C ASN A 32 -3.14 -11.35 0.00
N LEU A 33 -3.91 -12.45 -0.09
CA LEU A 33 -5.09 -12.55 -0.96
C LEU A 33 -6.43 -12.33 -0.23
N THR A 34 -6.44 -12.43 1.10
CA THR A 34 -7.62 -12.11 1.92
C THR A 34 -7.49 -10.70 2.49
N LEU A 35 -8.61 -10.11 2.92
CA LEU A 35 -8.57 -8.79 3.56
C LEU A 35 -7.86 -8.88 4.91
N GLU A 36 -8.06 -9.98 5.63
CA GLU A 36 -7.44 -10.27 6.91
C GLU A 36 -5.91 -10.31 6.80
N ASP A 37 -5.37 -11.11 5.88
CA ASP A 37 -3.92 -11.21 5.67
C ASP A 37 -3.34 -9.86 5.23
N TYR A 38 -4.04 -9.14 4.33
CA TYR A 38 -3.59 -7.84 3.84
C TYR A 38 -3.50 -6.79 4.95
N LEU A 39 -4.45 -6.78 5.89
CA LEU A 39 -4.43 -5.86 7.03
C LEU A 39 -3.35 -6.23 8.06
N GLU A 40 -3.10 -7.52 8.29
CA GLU A 40 -2.02 -7.95 9.17
C GLU A 40 -0.65 -7.59 8.59
N ALA A 41 -0.46 -7.81 7.28
CA ALA A 41 0.76 -7.44 6.56
C ALA A 41 1.06 -5.93 6.63
N ILE A 42 0.04 -5.07 6.42
CA ILE A 42 0.20 -3.62 6.58
C ILE A 42 0.65 -3.28 8.00
N LYS A 43 0.00 -3.87 9.01
CA LYS A 43 0.33 -3.63 10.41
C LYS A 43 1.77 -4.06 10.71
N GLY A 44 2.16 -5.28 10.33
CA GLY A 44 3.50 -5.81 10.55
C GLY A 44 4.57 -4.93 9.90
N TRP A 45 4.36 -4.52 8.64
CA TRP A 45 5.28 -3.60 7.98
C TRP A 45 5.41 -2.26 8.72
N MET A 46 4.29 -1.71 9.20
CA MET A 46 4.30 -0.45 9.97
C MET A 46 4.98 -0.57 11.34
N GLU A 47 4.93 -1.75 11.98
CA GLU A 47 5.62 -2.03 13.25
C GLU A 47 7.14 -2.17 13.06
N ASP A 48 7.56 -2.75 11.93
CA ASP A 48 8.97 -2.99 11.62
C ASP A 48 9.70 -1.80 10.99
N THR A 49 8.98 -0.95 10.26
CA THR A 49 9.59 0.14 9.50
C THR A 49 9.99 1.33 10.38
N ASN A 50 11.19 1.86 10.15
CA ASN A 50 11.66 3.12 10.75
C ASN A 50 11.62 4.29 9.75
N SER A 51 11.04 4.09 8.56
CA SER A 51 11.07 5.08 7.47
C SER A 51 9.87 6.04 7.46
N LEU A 52 8.88 5.84 8.34
CA LEU A 52 7.68 6.67 8.37
C LEU A 52 8.00 8.06 8.97
N PRO A 53 7.67 9.15 8.27
CA PRO A 53 7.85 10.49 8.81
C PRO A 53 6.85 10.78 9.92
N SER A 54 7.20 11.69 10.83
CA SER A 54 6.30 12.15 11.91
C SER A 54 5.05 12.88 11.39
N ASN A 55 5.12 13.42 10.17
CA ASN A 55 3.99 14.02 9.47
C ASN A 55 3.77 13.31 8.12
N PRO A 56 2.92 12.27 8.07
CA PRO A 56 2.67 11.51 6.85
C PRO A 56 1.97 12.35 5.79
N ASN A 57 2.26 12.05 4.52
CA ASN A 57 1.59 12.64 3.36
C ASN A 57 0.92 11.56 2.49
N TRP A 58 0.35 11.95 1.36
CA TRP A 58 -0.34 11.00 0.47
C TRP A 58 0.57 9.90 -0.07
N SER A 59 1.83 10.19 -0.40
CA SER A 59 2.83 9.17 -0.73
C SER A 59 3.09 8.21 0.43
N THR A 60 3.15 8.69 1.68
CA THR A 60 3.29 7.82 2.86
C THR A 60 2.12 6.84 2.96
N PHE A 61 0.88 7.31 2.76
CA PHE A 61 -0.28 6.41 2.77
C PHE A 61 -0.26 5.41 1.60
N ALA A 62 0.24 5.80 0.44
CA ALA A 62 0.39 4.89 -0.68
C ALA A 62 1.44 3.80 -0.42
N GLU A 63 2.56 4.15 0.24
CA GLU A 63 3.56 3.17 0.68
C GLU A 63 2.98 2.19 1.70
N ILE A 64 2.22 2.69 2.69
CA ILE A 64 1.52 1.86 3.67
C ILE A 64 0.59 0.88 2.97
N LEU A 65 -0.25 1.33 2.04
CA LEU A 65 -1.15 0.44 1.29
C LEU A 65 -0.38 -0.55 0.39
N MET A 66 0.70 -0.11 -0.26
CA MET A 66 1.52 -0.97 -1.10
C MET A 66 2.21 -2.08 -0.29
N SER A 67 2.53 -1.84 0.98
CA SER A 67 3.19 -2.84 1.84
C SER A 67 2.35 -4.11 2.00
N GLY A 68 1.03 -3.98 2.10
CA GLY A 68 0.12 -5.12 2.21
C GLY A 68 0.14 -6.07 1.01
N LYS A 69 0.68 -5.65 -0.14
CA LYS A 69 0.88 -6.56 -1.30
C LYS A 69 2.02 -7.57 -1.07
N PHE A 70 3.05 -7.20 -0.31
CA PHE A 70 4.34 -7.90 -0.30
C PHE A 70 4.86 -8.35 1.07
N TYR A 71 4.40 -7.74 2.16
CA TYR A 71 4.88 -8.07 3.50
C TYR A 71 4.16 -9.33 4.01
N GLU A 72 4.90 -10.26 4.61
CA GLU A 72 4.39 -11.55 5.15
C GLU A 72 3.79 -11.41 6.55
#